data_AF-A0A537GHB5-F1
#
_entry.id   AF-A0A537GHB5-F1
#
_cell.length_a   1.000
_cell.length_b   1.000
_cell.length_c   1.000
_cell.angle_alpha   90.00
_cell.angle_beta   90.00
_cell.angle_gamma   90.00
#
_symmetry.space_group_name_H-M   'P 1'
#
loop_
_entity.id
_entity.type
_entity.pdbx_description
1 polymer ?
#
loop_
_entity_poly.entity_id
_entity_poly.type
_entity_poly.pdbx_seq_one_letter_code
_entity_poly.pdbx_strand_id
1 'polypeptide(L)'
;GDQWKIGGGTTWGWYSYDPKLNLMYYGSGNPSTWNPTQRPGDNKWSMTIWARDVDTGQAKWVYQMTPHDEWDFDGINEMILADGISVKGKPHNVVVHFDRNGFGYTLDRTSGELLVAAKYDPKVNWATHVDMKTGRPQVVKQYSTQAQGQDVNTKGVCPAALGSKDQQPAAYNPANKMFYVPTNHVCMDYEPFKVEYTAGQPFVGATLSMFPAPGSHGGMGNFIVWDAGTGKIVKSKPEKFSVWSGALVTAGGVACYGTLEGYLKCVDANDISKELYKFKTPSGIIGNVNTWEYKGKQYIGVLSGIGGWAGIGLAAGLEKDTDGLGAVGGYKELKNYTELGGVLTVFSLP
;
A
#
# COMPACT_ATOMS: atom_id res chain seq x y z
N GLY A 1 -23.66 -20.70 2.77
CA GLY A 1 -23.14 -21.64 1.75
C GLY A 1 -21.63 -21.78 1.91
N ASP A 2 -20.99 -22.56 1.03
CA ASP A 2 -19.60 -23.02 1.15
C ASP A 2 -18.54 -22.15 0.45
N GLN A 3 -18.94 -20.98 -0.06
CA GLN A 3 -18.08 -20.09 -0.84
C GLN A 3 -16.81 -19.64 -0.11
N TRP A 4 -16.83 -19.61 1.23
CA TRP A 4 -15.67 -19.28 2.06
C TRP A 4 -14.48 -20.23 1.86
N LYS A 5 -14.70 -21.47 1.40
CA LYS A 5 -13.63 -22.44 1.10
C LYS A 5 -12.69 -21.99 -0.02
N ILE A 6 -13.18 -21.11 -0.89
CA ILE A 6 -12.41 -20.46 -1.97
C ILE A 6 -12.33 -18.95 -1.77
N GLY A 7 -12.52 -18.47 -0.53
CA GLY A 7 -12.82 -17.06 -0.21
C GLY A 7 -11.61 -16.13 -0.05
N GLY A 8 -10.38 -16.57 -0.33
CA GLY A 8 -9.20 -15.72 -0.26
C GLY A 8 -8.80 -15.33 1.17
N GLY A 9 -8.40 -14.06 1.36
CA GLY A 9 -7.96 -13.52 2.65
C GLY A 9 -6.51 -13.89 3.00
N THR A 10 -5.65 -14.07 2.00
CA THR A 10 -4.24 -14.46 2.16
C THR A 10 -3.41 -13.35 2.83
N THR A 11 -2.26 -13.70 3.41
CA THR A 11 -1.49 -12.83 4.32
C THR A 11 -0.05 -12.67 3.84
N TRP A 12 0.12 -12.02 2.69
CA TRP A 12 1.40 -11.96 1.98
C TRP A 12 2.21 -10.66 2.24
N GLY A 13 1.73 -9.81 3.13
CA GLY A 13 2.40 -8.57 3.51
C GLY A 13 3.35 -8.70 4.71
N TRP A 14 3.35 -7.69 5.58
CA TRP A 14 4.29 -7.56 6.69
C TRP A 14 3.62 -7.81 8.04
N TYR A 15 4.42 -8.26 9.00
CA TYR A 15 3.99 -8.57 10.36
C TYR A 15 4.73 -7.65 11.35
N SER A 16 4.03 -7.17 12.37
CA SER A 16 4.66 -6.50 13.51
C SER A 16 4.33 -7.22 14.81
N TYR A 17 5.06 -6.91 15.87
CA TYR A 17 4.94 -7.60 17.15
C TYR A 17 5.17 -6.62 18.31
N ASP A 18 4.27 -6.63 19.30
CA ASP A 18 4.47 -5.95 20.58
C ASP A 18 4.76 -6.98 21.69
N PRO A 19 6.01 -7.08 22.17
CA PRO A 19 6.37 -8.02 23.23
C PRO A 19 5.69 -7.74 24.57
N LYS A 20 5.27 -6.49 24.84
CA LYS A 20 4.57 -6.16 26.10
C LYS A 20 3.14 -6.68 26.11
N LEU A 21 2.55 -6.86 24.94
CA LEU A 21 1.18 -7.35 24.78
C LEU A 21 1.11 -8.83 24.35
N ASN A 22 2.25 -9.40 23.95
CA ASN A 22 2.36 -10.69 23.27
C ASN A 22 1.51 -10.79 22.00
N LEU A 23 1.35 -9.66 21.28
CA LEU A 23 0.48 -9.59 20.10
C LEU A 23 1.29 -9.40 18.82
N MET A 24 1.02 -10.24 17.84
CA MET A 24 1.41 -10.04 16.44
C MET A 24 0.27 -9.37 15.68
N TYR A 25 0.62 -8.43 14.81
CA TYR A 25 -0.31 -7.69 13.97
C TYR A 25 -0.02 -7.94 12.50
N TYR A 26 -1.07 -8.16 11.72
CA TYR A 26 -0.98 -8.35 10.28
C TYR A 26 -2.32 -8.03 9.60
N GLY A 27 -2.29 -7.94 8.27
CA GLY A 27 -3.46 -7.71 7.44
C GLY A 27 -3.85 -8.92 6.59
N SER A 28 -5.14 -9.20 6.45
CA SER A 28 -5.65 -10.16 5.47
C SER A 28 -6.01 -9.48 4.15
N GLY A 29 -5.71 -10.17 3.05
CA GLY A 29 -5.92 -9.70 1.67
C GLY A 29 -7.34 -9.87 1.15
N ASN A 30 -7.45 -9.85 -0.16
CA ASN A 30 -8.72 -9.78 -0.89
C ASN A 30 -9.61 -11.04 -0.78
N PRO A 31 -10.95 -10.90 -0.94
CA PRO A 31 -11.88 -12.02 -0.82
C PRO A 31 -11.96 -12.88 -2.09
N SER A 32 -10.82 -13.33 -2.63
CA SER A 32 -10.67 -14.18 -3.83
C SER A 32 -11.05 -13.52 -5.15
N THR A 33 -12.17 -13.91 -5.77
CA THR A 33 -12.64 -13.38 -7.04
C THR A 33 -12.91 -11.89 -6.96
N TRP A 34 -12.59 -11.21 -8.05
CA TRP A 34 -12.69 -9.78 -8.24
C TRP A 34 -14.10 -9.35 -8.63
N ASN A 35 -14.99 -10.29 -8.97
CA ASN A 35 -16.40 -10.00 -9.20
C ASN A 35 -17.20 -10.08 -7.88
N PRO A 36 -17.60 -8.93 -7.27
CA PRO A 36 -18.32 -8.91 -6.00
C PRO A 36 -19.71 -9.57 -6.10
N THR A 37 -20.34 -9.57 -7.28
CA THR A 37 -21.69 -10.12 -7.51
C THR A 37 -21.73 -11.60 -7.16
N GLN A 38 -20.63 -12.32 -7.36
CA GLN A 38 -20.56 -13.76 -7.08
C GLN A 38 -20.49 -14.06 -5.58
N ARG A 39 -20.10 -13.10 -4.73
CA ARG A 39 -19.75 -13.31 -3.31
C ARG A 39 -20.46 -12.31 -2.38
N PRO A 40 -21.81 -12.33 -2.30
CA PRO A 40 -22.54 -11.39 -1.46
C PRO A 40 -22.18 -11.49 0.02
N GLY A 41 -22.26 -10.35 0.72
CA GLY A 41 -21.98 -10.21 2.15
C GLY A 41 -20.59 -9.64 2.43
N ASP A 42 -20.32 -9.31 3.69
CA ASP A 42 -19.09 -8.62 4.11
C ASP A 42 -17.77 -9.37 3.81
N ASN A 43 -17.85 -10.66 3.44
CA ASN A 43 -16.72 -11.54 3.16
C ASN A 43 -15.70 -11.62 4.32
N LYS A 44 -16.19 -11.54 5.57
CA LYS A 44 -15.34 -11.60 6.75
C LYS A 44 -14.58 -12.93 6.82
N TRP A 45 -13.30 -12.93 7.16
CA TRP A 45 -12.46 -11.81 7.62
C TRP A 45 -11.37 -11.43 6.60
N SER A 46 -11.72 -11.24 5.32
CA SER A 46 -10.85 -10.57 4.34
C SER A 46 -10.65 -9.09 4.71
N MET A 47 -9.64 -8.43 4.14
CA MET A 47 -9.40 -6.98 4.30
C MET A 47 -9.37 -6.52 5.76
N THR A 48 -8.77 -7.32 6.64
CA THR A 48 -8.90 -7.17 8.09
C THR A 48 -7.54 -6.99 8.74
N ILE A 49 -7.42 -6.00 9.61
CA ILE A 49 -6.33 -5.88 10.57
C ILE A 49 -6.57 -6.87 11.69
N TRP A 50 -5.59 -7.71 11.96
CA TRP A 50 -5.60 -8.69 13.04
C TRP A 50 -4.62 -8.31 14.13
N ALA A 51 -5.00 -8.58 15.38
CA ALA A 51 -4.07 -8.70 16.50
C ALA A 51 -4.26 -10.07 17.14
N ARG A 52 -3.23 -10.91 17.07
CA ARG A 52 -3.26 -12.28 17.61
C ARG A 52 -2.20 -12.48 18.67
N ASP A 53 -2.56 -13.23 19.70
CA ASP A 53 -1.58 -13.77 20.63
C ASP A 53 -0.63 -14.73 19.90
N VAL A 54 0.68 -14.56 20.10
CA VAL A 54 1.71 -15.28 19.32
C VAL A 54 1.79 -16.75 19.73
N ASP A 55 1.49 -17.08 20.98
CA ASP A 55 1.60 -18.45 21.49
C ASP A 55 0.40 -19.31 21.08
N THR A 56 -0.80 -18.72 21.08
CA THR A 56 -2.07 -19.44 20.87
C THR A 56 -2.69 -19.22 19.49
N GLY A 57 -2.30 -18.16 18.79
CA GLY A 57 -2.94 -17.72 17.55
C GLY A 57 -4.35 -17.13 17.74
N GLN A 58 -4.84 -17.00 18.97
CA GLN A 58 -6.16 -16.42 19.24
C GLN A 58 -6.16 -14.92 18.94
N ALA A 59 -7.19 -14.45 18.24
CA ALA A 59 -7.35 -13.03 17.96
C ALA A 59 -7.86 -12.30 19.20
N LYS A 60 -7.13 -11.26 19.64
CA LYS A 60 -7.57 -10.37 20.71
C LYS A 60 -8.58 -9.35 20.20
N TRP A 61 -8.33 -8.81 19.00
CA TRP A 61 -9.24 -7.91 18.30
C TRP A 61 -9.00 -8.01 16.79
N VAL A 62 -9.99 -7.57 16.02
CA VAL A 62 -9.96 -7.49 14.56
C VAL A 62 -10.72 -6.26 14.08
N TYR A 63 -10.29 -5.68 12.96
CA TYR A 63 -10.98 -4.57 12.30
C TYR A 63 -10.95 -4.73 10.78
N GLN A 64 -12.14 -4.88 10.15
CA GLN A 64 -12.25 -5.02 8.69
C GLN A 64 -12.34 -3.65 8.03
N MET A 65 -11.33 -3.31 7.23
CA MET A 65 -11.15 -2.01 6.58
C MET A 65 -12.04 -1.85 5.35
N THR A 66 -12.12 -2.89 4.52
CA THR A 66 -12.90 -2.89 3.27
C THR A 66 -13.90 -4.05 3.28
N PRO A 67 -15.03 -3.94 4.01
CA PRO A 67 -16.09 -4.95 3.97
C PRO A 67 -16.67 -5.09 2.56
N HIS A 68 -16.86 -6.32 2.10
CA HIS A 68 -17.34 -6.61 0.74
C HIS A 68 -16.52 -5.90 -0.35
N ASP A 69 -15.19 -6.09 -0.35
CA ASP A 69 -14.30 -5.46 -1.33
C ASP A 69 -14.77 -5.63 -2.78
N GLU A 70 -14.65 -4.58 -3.57
CA GLU A 70 -15.11 -4.53 -4.96
C GLU A 70 -13.98 -4.20 -5.96
N TRP A 71 -12.74 -4.03 -5.45
CA TRP A 71 -11.66 -3.35 -6.18
C TRP A 71 -10.28 -4.00 -6.03
N ASP A 72 -10.16 -5.11 -5.30
CA ASP A 72 -8.86 -5.74 -4.96
C ASP A 72 -7.97 -4.90 -4.03
N PHE A 73 -8.58 -4.22 -3.05
CA PHE A 73 -7.82 -3.45 -2.06
C PHE A 73 -7.27 -4.33 -0.94
N ASP A 74 -6.34 -5.23 -1.26
CA ASP A 74 -5.66 -6.11 -0.29
C ASP A 74 -5.21 -5.37 0.96
N GLY A 75 -5.77 -5.79 2.11
CA GLY A 75 -5.52 -5.22 3.42
C GLY A 75 -4.17 -5.54 4.05
N ILE A 76 -3.15 -5.92 3.27
CA ILE A 76 -1.95 -6.62 3.75
C ILE A 76 -0.81 -5.70 4.19
N ASN A 77 -0.95 -4.38 4.00
CA ASN A 77 0.13 -3.44 4.26
C ASN A 77 0.61 -3.51 5.73
N GLU A 78 1.83 -3.03 5.96
CA GLU A 78 2.48 -3.12 7.26
C GLU A 78 1.69 -2.46 8.38
N MET A 79 1.89 -3.00 9.59
CA MET A 79 1.24 -2.56 10.83
C MET A 79 2.28 -1.85 11.70
N ILE A 80 2.47 -0.54 11.52
CA ILE A 80 3.55 0.20 12.19
C ILE A 80 3.15 0.52 13.63
N LEU A 81 3.87 -0.05 14.59
CA LEU A 81 3.64 0.20 16.01
C LEU A 81 4.35 1.48 16.45
N ALA A 82 3.60 2.45 16.96
CA ALA A 82 4.13 3.73 17.42
C ALA A 82 3.62 4.08 18.81
N ASP A 83 4.51 4.57 19.66
CA ASP A 83 4.22 4.93 21.05
C ASP A 83 3.86 6.42 21.17
N GLY A 84 2.86 6.72 22.00
CA GLY A 84 2.50 8.08 22.38
C GLY A 84 2.15 9.00 21.22
N ILE A 85 1.49 8.51 20.17
CA ILE A 85 0.90 9.36 19.13
C ILE A 85 -0.23 10.19 19.73
N SER A 86 -0.21 11.50 19.52
CA SER A 86 -1.23 12.41 20.07
C SER A 86 -2.47 12.40 19.18
N VAL A 87 -3.57 11.83 19.66
CA VAL A 87 -4.88 11.88 19.00
C VAL A 87 -5.80 12.75 19.85
N LYS A 88 -6.33 13.84 19.27
CA LYS A 88 -7.21 14.79 19.99
C LYS A 88 -6.61 15.27 21.33
N GLY A 89 -5.29 15.45 21.38
CA GLY A 89 -4.55 15.92 22.55
C GLY A 89 -4.23 14.85 23.60
N LYS A 90 -4.58 13.57 23.36
CA LYS A 90 -4.26 12.45 24.27
C LYS A 90 -3.21 11.54 23.64
N PRO A 91 -2.21 11.06 24.41
CA PRO A 91 -1.23 10.11 23.90
C PRO A 91 -1.85 8.70 23.82
N HIS A 92 -1.64 8.03 22.69
CA HIS A 92 -2.05 6.65 22.44
C HIS A 92 -0.87 5.81 21.94
N ASN A 93 -0.84 4.54 22.35
CA ASN A 93 0.04 3.53 21.77
C ASN A 93 -0.73 2.86 20.64
N VAL A 94 -0.27 3.08 19.41
CA VAL A 94 -1.08 2.82 18.22
C VAL A 94 -0.44 1.80 17.30
N VAL A 95 -1.28 1.24 16.45
CA VAL A 95 -0.89 0.66 15.16
C VAL A 95 -1.35 1.61 14.07
N VAL A 96 -0.45 1.97 13.16
CA VAL A 96 -0.71 2.82 12.00
C VAL A 96 -0.54 1.99 10.75
N HIS A 97 -1.53 2.06 9.86
CA HIS A 97 -1.63 1.24 8.67
C HIS A 97 -2.07 2.10 7.48
N PHE A 98 -1.36 1.99 6.37
CA PHE A 98 -1.66 2.68 5.11
C PHE A 98 -2.18 1.66 4.11
N ASP A 99 -3.49 1.55 4.02
CA ASP A 99 -4.15 0.49 3.26
C ASP A 99 -4.23 0.82 1.77
N ARG A 100 -4.25 -0.20 0.92
CA ARG A 100 -4.45 -0.06 -0.53
C ARG A 100 -5.66 0.81 -0.88
N ASN A 101 -6.74 0.76 -0.10
CA ASN A 101 -7.94 1.54 -0.33
C ASN A 101 -7.73 3.08 -0.22
N GLY A 102 -6.55 3.55 0.18
CA GLY A 102 -6.22 4.97 0.23
C GLY A 102 -6.57 5.67 1.54
N PHE A 103 -7.02 4.92 2.55
CA PHE A 103 -7.18 5.40 3.92
C PHE A 103 -6.00 4.99 4.80
N GLY A 104 -5.49 5.95 5.55
CA GLY A 104 -4.55 5.75 6.65
C GLY A 104 -5.34 5.55 7.93
N TYR A 105 -5.15 4.40 8.55
CA TYR A 105 -5.82 3.97 9.77
C TYR A 105 -4.87 4.08 10.95
N THR A 106 -5.33 4.71 12.04
CA THR A 106 -4.66 4.73 13.33
C THR A 106 -5.59 4.06 14.34
N LEU A 107 -5.16 2.96 14.94
CA LEU A 107 -5.93 2.24 15.95
C LEU A 107 -5.15 2.13 17.25
N ASP A 108 -5.83 2.09 18.39
CA ASP A 108 -5.20 1.66 19.64
C ASP A 108 -4.77 0.20 19.50
N ARG A 109 -3.47 -0.09 19.66
CA ARG A 109 -2.97 -1.45 19.38
C ARG A 109 -3.38 -2.47 20.45
N THR A 110 -3.82 -2.03 21.63
CA THR A 110 -4.25 -2.93 22.71
C THR A 110 -5.71 -3.34 22.54
N SER A 111 -6.59 -2.38 22.24
CA SER A 111 -8.04 -2.58 22.19
C SER A 111 -8.61 -2.79 20.78
N GLY A 112 -7.91 -2.33 19.74
CA GLY A 112 -8.43 -2.26 18.38
C GLY A 112 -9.39 -1.09 18.13
N GLU A 113 -9.47 -0.12 19.04
CA GLU A 113 -10.29 1.08 18.85
C GLU A 113 -9.80 1.90 17.66
N LEU A 114 -10.69 2.21 16.72
CA LEU A 114 -10.39 3.08 15.58
C LEU A 114 -10.32 4.55 16.02
N LEU A 115 -9.12 5.14 15.97
CA LEU A 115 -8.87 6.51 16.43
C LEU A 115 -8.90 7.51 15.27
N VAL A 116 -8.33 7.15 14.13
CA VAL A 116 -8.27 7.96 12.90
C VAL A 116 -8.45 7.06 11.68
N ALA A 117 -9.24 7.51 10.71
CA ALA A 117 -9.32 6.92 9.37
C ALA A 117 -9.48 8.06 8.35
N ALA A 118 -8.41 8.38 7.64
CA ALA A 118 -8.37 9.54 6.75
C ALA A 118 -7.64 9.22 5.44
N LYS A 119 -8.04 9.89 4.36
CA LYS A 119 -7.42 9.67 3.04
C LYS A 119 -5.97 10.18 3.05
N TYR A 120 -5.03 9.34 2.63
CA TYR A 120 -3.62 9.71 2.44
C TYR A 120 -3.26 9.94 0.96
N ASP A 121 -4.28 9.98 0.10
CA ASP A 121 -4.24 10.55 -1.24
C ASP A 121 -5.55 11.33 -1.49
N PRO A 122 -5.49 12.62 -1.83
CA PRO A 122 -6.70 13.44 -2.05
C PRO A 122 -7.55 12.97 -3.24
N LYS A 123 -7.04 12.13 -4.14
CA LYS A 123 -7.78 11.62 -5.30
C LYS A 123 -8.66 10.41 -5.00
N VAL A 124 -8.53 9.80 -3.83
CA VAL A 124 -9.36 8.65 -3.41
C VAL A 124 -10.84 9.02 -3.50
N ASN A 125 -11.61 8.28 -4.30
CA ASN A 125 -13.01 8.61 -4.62
C ASN A 125 -14.00 7.45 -4.40
N TRP A 126 -13.53 6.20 -4.25
CA TRP A 126 -14.40 5.03 -4.09
C TRP A 126 -15.30 5.10 -2.84
N ALA A 127 -14.82 5.76 -1.79
CA ALA A 127 -15.58 6.08 -0.58
C ALA A 127 -15.43 7.55 -0.21
N THR A 128 -16.47 8.13 0.39
CA THR A 128 -16.43 9.53 0.83
C THR A 128 -15.54 9.69 2.07
N HIS A 129 -15.77 8.86 3.09
CA HIS A 129 -15.06 8.81 4.35
C HIS A 129 -15.30 7.45 5.03
N VAL A 130 -14.60 7.18 6.12
CA VAL A 130 -14.96 6.11 7.07
C VAL A 130 -15.84 6.72 8.15
N ASP A 131 -17.04 6.19 8.33
CA ASP A 131 -17.93 6.62 9.41
C ASP A 131 -17.36 6.11 10.74
N MET A 132 -16.92 7.04 11.60
CA MET A 132 -16.21 6.71 12.85
C MET A 132 -17.13 6.08 13.92
N LYS A 133 -18.45 6.07 13.73
CA LYS A 133 -19.38 5.41 14.68
C LYS A 133 -19.53 3.92 14.35
N THR A 134 -19.61 3.61 13.07
CA THR A 134 -19.80 2.26 12.54
C THR A 134 -18.47 1.57 12.19
N GLY A 135 -17.40 2.35 12.00
CA GLY A 135 -16.12 1.86 11.49
C GLY A 135 -16.18 1.43 10.02
N ARG A 136 -17.17 1.90 9.24
CA ARG A 136 -17.36 1.45 7.85
C ARG A 136 -17.12 2.57 6.82
N PRO A 137 -16.40 2.28 5.73
CA PRO A 137 -16.32 3.16 4.58
C PRO A 137 -17.70 3.43 3.97
N GLN A 138 -17.96 4.69 3.63
CA GLN A 138 -19.18 5.12 2.96
C GLN A 138 -18.96 5.08 1.44
N VAL A 139 -19.22 3.91 0.86
CA VAL A 139 -19.03 3.59 -0.57
C VAL A 139 -19.83 4.55 -1.46
N VAL A 140 -19.16 5.08 -2.48
CA VAL A 140 -19.77 5.95 -3.49
C VAL A 140 -20.31 5.09 -4.63
N LYS A 141 -21.64 5.10 -4.81
CA LYS A 141 -22.33 4.28 -5.81
C LYS A 141 -21.75 4.40 -7.22
N GLN A 142 -21.31 5.59 -7.63
CA GLN A 142 -20.71 5.84 -8.95
C GLN A 142 -19.43 5.01 -9.20
N TYR A 143 -18.66 4.73 -8.16
CA TYR A 143 -17.36 4.04 -8.25
C TYR A 143 -17.42 2.60 -7.71
N SER A 144 -18.62 2.11 -7.34
CA SER A 144 -18.86 0.76 -6.85
C SER A 144 -19.11 -0.21 -8.00
N THR A 145 -18.22 -1.18 -8.18
CA THR A 145 -18.32 -2.18 -9.26
C THR A 145 -19.51 -3.11 -9.03
N GLN A 146 -19.88 -3.36 -7.76
CA GLN A 146 -21.11 -4.07 -7.40
C GLN A 146 -22.37 -3.28 -7.79
N ALA A 147 -22.40 -1.97 -7.54
CA ALA A 147 -23.57 -1.15 -7.82
C ALA A 147 -23.74 -0.84 -9.31
N GLN A 148 -22.64 -0.77 -10.08
CA GLN A 148 -22.69 -0.70 -11.53
C GLN A 148 -23.11 -2.04 -12.16
N GLY A 149 -22.68 -3.16 -11.55
CA GLY A 149 -23.06 -4.51 -11.92
C GLY A 149 -22.01 -5.25 -12.76
N GLN A 150 -22.23 -6.55 -12.93
CA GLN A 150 -21.40 -7.41 -13.75
C GLN A 150 -21.46 -6.99 -15.23
N ASP A 151 -20.35 -7.14 -15.94
CA ASP A 151 -20.17 -6.84 -17.37
C ASP A 151 -20.41 -5.34 -17.69
N VAL A 152 -20.23 -4.48 -16.69
CA VAL A 152 -20.29 -3.02 -16.80
C VAL A 152 -18.96 -2.41 -16.39
N ASN A 153 -18.34 -1.66 -17.30
CA ASN A 153 -17.09 -0.96 -17.03
C ASN A 153 -17.31 0.27 -16.14
N THR A 154 -16.91 0.15 -14.87
CA THR A 154 -16.90 1.22 -13.88
C THR A 154 -15.65 2.08 -14.05
N LYS A 155 -15.83 3.34 -14.46
CA LYS A 155 -14.71 4.20 -14.89
C LYS A 155 -14.21 5.16 -13.82
N GLY A 156 -12.92 5.44 -13.85
CA GLY A 156 -12.30 6.51 -13.04
C GLY A 156 -12.27 6.24 -11.54
N VAL A 157 -12.19 4.98 -11.13
CA VAL A 157 -12.05 4.60 -9.71
C VAL A 157 -10.64 4.94 -9.23
N CYS A 158 -10.54 5.62 -8.10
CA CYS A 158 -9.28 5.96 -7.44
C CYS A 158 -9.32 5.50 -5.97
N PRO A 159 -8.31 4.73 -5.51
CA PRO A 159 -7.15 4.28 -6.27
C PRO A 159 -7.47 3.12 -7.24
N ALA A 160 -6.49 2.77 -8.09
CA ALA A 160 -6.50 1.52 -8.85
C ALA A 160 -6.35 0.29 -7.93
N ALA A 161 -6.51 -0.93 -8.46
CA ALA A 161 -6.39 -2.19 -7.70
C ALA A 161 -5.05 -2.35 -6.95
N LEU A 162 -3.96 -1.79 -7.49
CA LEU A 162 -2.67 -1.69 -6.81
C LEU A 162 -2.65 -0.74 -5.59
N GLY A 163 -3.76 -0.07 -5.32
CA GLY A 163 -3.99 0.83 -4.21
C GLY A 163 -3.23 2.15 -4.26
N SER A 164 -3.52 3.04 -3.31
CA SER A 164 -2.70 4.24 -3.07
C SER A 164 -1.31 3.90 -2.52
N LYS A 165 -1.09 2.66 -2.10
CA LYS A 165 0.20 2.09 -1.68
C LYS A 165 0.08 0.58 -1.76
N ASP A 166 1.10 -0.10 -2.27
CA ASP A 166 1.15 -1.56 -2.38
C ASP A 166 2.13 -2.11 -1.31
N GLN A 167 2.84 -3.20 -1.58
CA GLN A 167 3.76 -3.87 -0.67
C GLN A 167 4.81 -2.97 -0.02
N GLN A 168 5.19 -1.85 -0.63
CA GLN A 168 6.29 -1.02 -0.16
C GLN A 168 6.09 -0.50 1.28
N PRO A 169 6.93 -0.83 2.26
CA PRO A 169 6.71 -0.38 3.64
C PRO A 169 7.01 1.12 3.82
N ALA A 170 6.17 1.80 4.60
CA ALA A 170 6.44 3.14 5.11
C ALA A 170 7.45 3.10 6.27
N ALA A 171 8.07 4.25 6.55
CA ALA A 171 8.99 4.42 7.68
C ALA A 171 8.41 5.37 8.73
N TYR A 172 8.78 5.17 10.00
CA TYR A 172 8.35 6.02 11.11
C TYR A 172 9.57 6.65 11.80
N ASN A 173 9.50 7.96 12.06
CA ASN A 173 10.52 8.67 12.81
C ASN A 173 10.02 9.00 14.23
N PRO A 174 10.54 8.35 15.28
CA PRO A 174 10.09 8.60 16.65
C PRO A 174 10.44 10.00 17.17
N ALA A 175 11.44 10.69 16.59
CA ALA A 175 11.87 12.01 17.05
C ALA A 175 10.83 13.10 16.74
N ASN A 176 10.15 13.01 15.59
CA ASN A 176 9.10 13.96 15.19
C ASN A 176 7.70 13.33 15.10
N LYS A 177 7.59 12.03 15.35
CA LYS A 177 6.35 11.22 15.30
C LYS A 177 5.66 11.21 13.92
N MET A 178 6.43 11.44 12.85
CA MET A 178 5.91 11.45 11.48
C MET A 178 6.18 10.15 10.74
N PHE A 179 5.30 9.85 9.78
CA PHE A 179 5.38 8.69 8.90
C PHE A 179 5.77 9.11 7.49
N TYR A 180 6.71 8.40 6.88
CA TYR A 180 7.23 8.66 5.54
C TYR A 180 6.72 7.55 4.63
N VAL A 181 5.77 7.89 3.77
CA VAL A 181 4.95 6.91 3.06
C VAL A 181 5.25 7.00 1.55
N PRO A 182 5.82 5.95 0.95
CA PRO A 182 5.93 5.84 -0.50
C PRO A 182 4.57 5.44 -1.09
N THR A 183 3.97 6.30 -1.91
CA THR A 183 2.61 6.12 -2.42
C THR A 183 2.55 6.01 -3.94
N ASN A 184 1.45 5.41 -4.40
CA ASN A 184 0.99 5.35 -5.77
C ASN A 184 -0.03 6.48 -6.00
N HIS A 185 -0.18 6.92 -7.24
CA HIS A 185 -1.13 7.96 -7.67
C HIS A 185 -1.78 7.55 -9.00
N VAL A 186 -2.45 6.41 -8.98
CA VAL A 186 -2.99 5.70 -10.14
C VAL A 186 -4.47 5.41 -9.90
N CYS A 187 -5.27 5.58 -10.95
CA CYS A 187 -6.69 5.25 -10.98
C CYS A 187 -6.96 4.17 -12.05
N MET A 188 -8.18 3.63 -12.06
CA MET A 188 -8.54 2.54 -12.96
C MET A 188 -9.94 2.66 -13.55
N ASP A 189 -10.10 1.98 -14.68
CA ASP A 189 -11.38 1.49 -15.17
C ASP A 189 -11.48 -0.01 -14.86
N TYR A 190 -12.65 -0.49 -14.45
CA TYR A 190 -12.84 -1.84 -13.90
C TYR A 190 -14.13 -2.48 -14.40
N GLU A 191 -14.04 -3.63 -15.02
CA GLU A 191 -15.19 -4.41 -15.52
C GLU A 191 -15.16 -5.83 -14.92
N PRO A 192 -16.03 -6.13 -13.92
CA PRO A 192 -16.13 -7.47 -13.36
C PRO A 192 -16.94 -8.40 -14.28
N PHE A 193 -16.54 -9.66 -14.40
CA PHE A 193 -17.28 -10.67 -15.16
C PHE A 193 -17.36 -11.99 -14.38
N LYS A 194 -18.34 -12.84 -14.71
CA LYS A 194 -18.49 -14.14 -14.03
C LYS A 194 -17.31 -15.05 -14.38
N VAL A 195 -16.77 -15.75 -13.37
CA VAL A 195 -15.68 -16.71 -13.55
C VAL A 195 -15.97 -17.97 -12.74
N GLU A 196 -15.62 -19.14 -13.27
CA GLU A 196 -15.75 -20.41 -12.56
C GLU A 196 -14.44 -20.79 -11.87
N TYR A 197 -14.54 -21.36 -10.67
CA TYR A 197 -13.37 -21.82 -9.94
C TYR A 197 -12.87 -23.16 -10.49
N THR A 198 -11.58 -23.21 -10.84
CA THR A 198 -10.86 -24.46 -11.11
C THR A 198 -9.56 -24.45 -10.32
N ALA A 199 -9.32 -25.47 -9.50
CA ALA A 199 -8.11 -25.58 -8.71
C ALA A 199 -6.85 -25.51 -9.60
N GLY A 200 -5.90 -24.66 -9.22
CA GLY A 200 -4.67 -24.42 -9.98
C GLY A 200 -4.79 -23.40 -11.12
N GLN A 201 -5.99 -22.87 -11.40
CA GLN A 201 -6.21 -21.83 -12.40
C GLN A 201 -6.50 -20.47 -11.74
N PRO A 202 -6.18 -19.34 -12.40
CA PRO A 202 -6.55 -18.02 -11.91
C PRO A 202 -8.06 -17.87 -11.72
N PHE A 203 -8.47 -17.35 -10.56
CA PHE A 203 -9.88 -17.10 -10.22
C PHE A 203 -10.13 -15.60 -10.00
N VAL A 204 -9.86 -14.81 -11.05
CA VAL A 204 -9.95 -13.34 -11.00
C VAL A 204 -11.38 -12.90 -11.29
N GLY A 205 -11.80 -12.80 -12.56
CA GLY A 205 -13.15 -12.34 -12.92
C GLY A 205 -13.28 -10.82 -13.06
N ALA A 206 -12.23 -10.15 -13.54
CA ALA A 206 -12.27 -8.74 -13.89
C ALA A 206 -11.25 -8.38 -14.97
N THR A 207 -11.56 -7.37 -15.78
CA THR A 207 -10.63 -6.71 -16.71
C THR A 207 -10.41 -5.26 -16.25
N LEU A 208 -9.17 -4.79 -16.32
CA LEU A 208 -8.78 -3.48 -15.81
C LEU A 208 -7.91 -2.72 -16.80
N SER A 209 -8.00 -1.40 -16.72
CA SER A 209 -7.05 -0.46 -17.33
C SER A 209 -6.61 0.53 -16.26
N MET A 210 -5.30 0.77 -16.14
CA MET A 210 -4.74 1.70 -15.16
C MET A 210 -4.14 2.94 -15.82
N PHE A 211 -4.25 4.09 -15.17
CA PHE A 211 -3.74 5.37 -15.66
C PHE A 211 -3.40 6.33 -14.51
N PRO A 212 -2.51 7.32 -14.73
CA PRO A 212 -2.20 8.34 -13.73
C PRO A 212 -3.45 9.06 -13.23
N ALA A 213 -3.48 9.42 -11.94
CA ALA A 213 -4.64 10.08 -11.37
C ALA A 213 -4.96 11.42 -12.10
N PRO A 214 -6.20 11.62 -12.56
CA PRO A 214 -6.54 12.75 -13.42
C PRO A 214 -6.54 14.08 -12.66
N GLY A 215 -6.21 15.17 -13.38
CA GLY A 215 -6.19 16.53 -12.82
C GLY A 215 -5.18 16.69 -11.67
N SER A 216 -4.01 16.07 -11.81
CA SER A 216 -2.87 16.16 -10.88
C SER A 216 -1.60 16.54 -11.66
N HIS A 217 -0.41 16.26 -11.12
CA HIS A 217 0.89 16.55 -11.73
C HIS A 217 1.29 15.60 -12.87
N GLY A 218 0.41 14.70 -13.32
CA GLY A 218 0.65 13.75 -14.41
C GLY A 218 1.58 12.57 -14.07
N GLY A 219 2.15 12.55 -12.87
CA GLY A 219 2.94 11.42 -12.36
C GLY A 219 2.08 10.38 -11.64
N MET A 220 2.65 9.20 -11.43
CA MET A 220 1.97 8.03 -10.85
C MET A 220 2.39 7.72 -9.40
N GLY A 221 3.16 8.58 -8.76
CA GLY A 221 3.61 8.36 -7.39
C GLY A 221 3.80 9.66 -6.61
N ASN A 222 3.78 9.52 -5.30
CA ASN A 222 4.20 10.57 -4.38
C ASN A 222 5.02 9.94 -3.24
N PHE A 223 5.95 10.70 -2.68
CA PHE A 223 6.54 10.41 -1.38
C PHE A 223 5.97 11.43 -0.39
N ILE A 224 5.24 10.97 0.63
CA ILE A 224 4.52 11.86 1.54
C ILE A 224 5.03 11.76 2.97
N VAL A 225 4.79 12.82 3.75
CA VAL A 225 4.90 12.81 5.21
C VAL A 225 3.49 12.87 5.78
N TRP A 226 3.19 11.96 6.70
CA TRP A 226 1.87 11.77 7.30
C TRP A 226 1.91 11.94 8.82
N ASP A 227 0.94 12.67 9.35
CA ASP A 227 0.64 12.74 10.77
C ASP A 227 -0.53 11.82 11.10
N ALA A 228 -0.23 10.72 11.79
CA ALA A 228 -1.21 9.70 12.18
C ALA A 228 -2.15 10.13 13.30
N GLY A 229 -1.79 11.17 14.05
CA GLY A 229 -2.61 11.73 15.12
C GLY A 229 -3.74 12.63 14.60
N THR A 230 -3.48 13.34 13.50
CA THR A 230 -4.44 14.25 12.86
C THR A 230 -5.04 13.72 11.56
N GLY A 231 -4.46 12.68 10.97
CA GLY A 231 -4.92 12.08 9.72
C GLY A 231 -4.65 12.98 8.52
N LYS A 232 -3.46 13.61 8.46
CA LYS A 232 -3.12 14.60 7.44
C LYS A 232 -1.80 14.33 6.75
N ILE A 233 -1.78 14.61 5.45
CA ILE A 233 -0.56 14.76 4.67
C ILE A 233 0.07 16.10 5.06
N VAL A 234 1.23 16.06 5.71
CA VAL A 234 2.01 17.25 6.10
C VAL A 234 2.77 17.81 4.90
N LYS A 235 3.32 16.94 4.06
CA LYS A 235 4.06 17.29 2.85
C LYS A 235 3.91 16.18 1.83
N SER A 236 3.89 16.54 0.56
CA SER A 236 3.95 15.59 -0.55
C SER A 236 5.03 16.02 -1.54
N LYS A 237 5.80 15.05 -2.04
CA LYS A 237 6.75 15.22 -3.13
C LYS A 237 6.32 14.33 -4.30
N PRO A 238 5.99 14.89 -5.47
CA PRO A 238 5.58 14.08 -6.61
C PRO A 238 6.75 13.29 -7.20
N GLU A 239 6.42 12.13 -7.77
CA GLU A 239 7.32 11.25 -8.53
C GLU A 239 6.69 10.86 -9.87
N LYS A 240 7.54 10.62 -10.88
CA LYS A 240 7.08 10.29 -12.24
C LYS A 240 6.31 8.97 -12.25
N PHE A 241 6.92 7.94 -11.67
CA PHE A 241 6.29 6.64 -11.47
C PHE A 241 5.93 6.46 -10.00
N SER A 242 5.14 5.42 -9.69
CA SER A 242 4.82 5.05 -8.32
C SER A 242 6.08 4.81 -7.49
N VAL A 243 6.03 5.14 -6.20
CA VAL A 243 7.14 4.86 -5.29
C VAL A 243 6.92 3.47 -4.71
N TRP A 244 7.57 2.46 -5.32
CA TRP A 244 7.32 1.04 -5.03
C TRP A 244 8.37 0.40 -4.12
N SER A 245 9.27 1.21 -3.57
CA SER A 245 10.31 0.77 -2.65
C SER A 245 9.94 1.10 -1.22
N GLY A 246 10.40 0.29 -0.27
CA GLY A 246 10.32 0.63 1.14
C GLY A 246 11.17 1.84 1.49
N ALA A 247 10.63 2.71 2.34
CA ALA A 247 11.32 3.88 2.85
C ALA A 247 12.19 3.53 4.07
N LEU A 248 13.26 4.30 4.28
CA LEU A 248 14.10 4.26 5.48
C LEU A 248 14.27 5.68 6.01
N VAL A 249 14.00 5.91 7.29
CA VAL A 249 14.33 7.17 7.98
C VAL A 249 15.34 6.90 9.09
N THR A 250 16.35 7.77 9.22
CA THR A 250 17.46 7.60 10.17
C THR A 250 17.53 8.74 11.17
N ALA A 251 18.21 8.50 12.30
CA ALA A 251 18.46 9.53 13.32
C ALA A 251 19.29 10.72 12.81
N GLY A 252 20.00 10.57 11.67
CA GLY A 252 20.71 11.66 11.00
C GLY A 252 19.81 12.69 10.31
N GLY A 253 18.48 12.54 10.40
CA GLY A 253 17.54 13.46 9.76
C GLY A 253 17.42 13.24 8.24
N VAL A 254 17.69 12.02 7.77
CA VAL A 254 17.62 11.66 6.36
C VAL A 254 16.59 10.57 6.14
N ALA A 255 15.73 10.76 5.13
CA ALA A 255 14.79 9.75 4.65
C ALA A 255 15.16 9.31 3.23
N CYS A 256 15.35 8.01 3.01
CA CYS A 256 15.74 7.44 1.71
C CYS A 256 14.66 6.50 1.17
N TYR A 257 14.51 6.51 -0.15
CA TYR A 257 13.62 5.61 -0.91
C TYR A 257 14.16 5.43 -2.33
N GLY A 258 13.75 4.36 -2.99
CA GLY A 258 14.03 4.07 -4.39
C GLY A 258 12.87 4.41 -5.33
N THR A 259 13.19 4.81 -6.57
CA THR A 259 12.19 5.00 -7.62
C THR A 259 12.20 3.87 -8.65
N LEU A 260 11.09 3.71 -9.39
CA LEU A 260 10.95 2.66 -10.40
C LEU A 260 11.89 2.89 -11.60
N GLU A 261 12.30 4.11 -11.90
CA GLU A 261 13.38 4.39 -12.87
C GLU A 261 14.80 4.10 -12.32
N GLY A 262 14.92 3.64 -11.07
CA GLY A 262 16.16 3.18 -10.48
C GLY A 262 17.02 4.28 -9.88
N TYR A 263 16.42 5.29 -9.25
CA TYR A 263 17.18 6.21 -8.41
C TYR A 263 17.00 5.85 -6.94
N LEU A 264 18.11 5.64 -6.23
CA LEU A 264 18.11 5.81 -4.77
C LEU A 264 18.13 7.32 -4.49
N LYS A 265 17.09 7.82 -3.84
CA LYS A 265 16.97 9.21 -3.40
C LYS A 265 17.04 9.25 -1.88
N CYS A 266 17.73 10.24 -1.35
CA CYS A 266 17.65 10.60 0.06
C CYS A 266 17.28 12.08 0.18
N VAL A 267 16.31 12.38 1.03
CA VAL A 267 15.77 13.72 1.27
C VAL A 267 15.96 14.10 2.74
N ASP A 268 15.91 15.40 3.02
CA ASP A 268 15.85 15.90 4.39
C ASP A 268 14.54 15.42 5.04
N ALA A 269 14.63 14.76 6.20
CA ALA A 269 13.48 14.20 6.88
C ALA A 269 12.53 15.30 7.43
N ASN A 270 13.02 16.51 7.66
CA ASN A 270 12.21 17.65 8.11
C ASN A 270 11.62 18.43 6.94
N ASP A 271 12.19 18.33 5.74
CA ASP A 271 11.65 18.90 4.52
C ASP A 271 11.95 18.00 3.32
N ILE A 272 11.04 17.06 3.05
CA ILE A 272 11.21 16.08 1.97
C ILE A 272 11.30 16.71 0.57
N SER A 273 11.05 18.01 0.41
CA SER A 273 11.30 18.70 -0.87
C SER A 273 12.78 18.97 -1.14
N LYS A 274 13.64 18.86 -0.13
CA LYS A 274 15.09 18.99 -0.26
C LYS A 274 15.72 17.62 -0.52
N GLU A 275 16.01 17.34 -1.79
CA GLU A 275 16.82 16.18 -2.18
C GLU A 275 18.29 16.41 -1.77
N LEU A 276 18.81 15.51 -0.94
CA LEU A 276 20.18 15.56 -0.43
C LEU A 276 21.12 14.65 -1.22
N TYR A 277 20.58 13.56 -1.75
CA TYR A 277 21.34 12.58 -2.51
C TYR A 277 20.46 11.92 -3.57
N LYS A 278 21.05 11.64 -4.72
CA LYS A 278 20.42 10.88 -5.80
C LYS A 278 21.46 10.10 -6.58
N PHE A 279 21.26 8.79 -6.69
CA PHE A 279 22.16 7.90 -7.43
C PHE A 279 21.38 6.93 -8.30
N LYS A 280 21.81 6.75 -9.56
CA LYS A 280 21.19 5.82 -10.50
C LYS A 280 21.71 4.39 -10.25
N THR A 281 20.87 3.53 -9.70
CA THR A 281 21.13 2.09 -9.63
C THR A 281 20.94 1.44 -11.01
N PRO A 282 21.51 0.23 -11.22
CA PRO A 282 21.44 -0.46 -12.51
C PRO A 282 20.01 -0.74 -13.01
N SER A 283 19.05 -0.91 -12.10
CA SER A 283 17.65 -1.18 -12.41
C SER A 283 16.70 -0.45 -11.45
N GLY A 284 15.41 -0.44 -11.75
CA GLY A 284 14.33 0.05 -10.89
C GLY A 284 14.34 -0.59 -9.51
N ILE A 285 13.91 0.17 -8.50
CA ILE A 285 13.94 -0.27 -7.10
C ILE A 285 12.51 -0.56 -6.64
N ILE A 286 12.24 -1.83 -6.35
CA ILE A 286 11.02 -2.31 -5.67
C ILE A 286 11.31 -2.88 -4.27
N GLY A 287 12.59 -3.07 -3.95
CA GLY A 287 13.03 -3.51 -2.63
C GLY A 287 13.12 -2.37 -1.62
N ASN A 288 13.46 -2.69 -0.39
CA ASN A 288 13.52 -1.73 0.71
C ASN A 288 14.94 -1.16 0.83
N VAL A 289 15.04 0.14 1.15
CA VAL A 289 16.31 0.73 1.57
C VAL A 289 16.63 0.26 2.99
N ASN A 290 17.84 -0.22 3.23
CA ASN A 290 18.30 -0.71 4.53
C ASN A 290 19.58 0.01 4.97
N THR A 291 19.90 -0.02 6.26
CA THR A 291 21.16 0.48 6.80
C THR A 291 21.70 -0.45 7.88
N TRP A 292 23.03 -0.53 8.00
CA TRP A 292 23.74 -1.30 9.02
C TRP A 292 25.10 -0.66 9.31
N GLU A 293 25.75 -1.10 10.39
CA GLU A 293 27.13 -0.73 10.69
C GLU A 293 28.06 -1.93 10.51
N TYR A 294 29.24 -1.69 9.95
CA TYR A 294 30.33 -2.66 9.91
C TYR A 294 31.66 -1.96 10.20
N LYS A 295 32.39 -2.45 11.20
CA LYS A 295 33.68 -1.89 11.67
C LYS A 295 33.62 -0.38 11.96
N GLY A 296 32.58 0.07 12.66
CA GLY A 296 32.41 1.49 13.04
C GLY A 296 31.99 2.41 11.90
N LYS A 297 31.65 1.87 10.72
CA LYS A 297 31.20 2.64 9.55
C LYS A 297 29.78 2.24 9.19
N GLN A 298 28.90 3.25 9.04
CA GLN A 298 27.53 3.04 8.59
C GLN A 298 27.48 2.86 7.07
N TYR A 299 26.64 1.91 6.64
CA TYR A 299 26.35 1.60 5.26
C TYR A 299 24.85 1.72 5.00
N ILE A 300 24.48 2.14 3.79
CA ILE A 300 23.12 2.06 3.25
C ILE A 300 23.14 1.09 2.08
N GLY A 301 22.15 0.22 1.97
CA GLY A 301 22.05 -0.74 0.88
C GLY A 301 20.64 -0.82 0.30
N VAL A 302 20.57 -1.08 -0.99
CA VAL A 302 19.30 -1.26 -1.70
C VAL A 302 19.44 -2.26 -2.85
N LEU A 303 18.45 -3.13 -3.00
CA LEU A 303 18.33 -4.04 -4.14
C LEU A 303 17.69 -3.32 -5.31
N SER A 304 18.29 -3.49 -6.49
CA SER A 304 17.77 -3.00 -7.77
C SER A 304 17.50 -4.17 -8.71
N GLY A 305 16.33 -4.13 -9.34
CA GLY A 305 15.76 -5.20 -10.14
C GLY A 305 14.28 -4.93 -10.29
N ILE A 306 13.90 -4.24 -11.36
CA ILE A 306 12.51 -3.89 -11.63
C ILE A 306 11.67 -5.16 -11.79
N GLY A 307 10.45 -5.13 -11.25
CA GLY A 307 9.54 -6.26 -11.22
C GLY A 307 8.32 -5.94 -10.38
N GLY A 308 7.80 -6.93 -9.66
CA GLY A 308 6.51 -6.80 -8.98
C GLY A 308 5.39 -6.45 -9.96
N TRP A 309 4.29 -5.89 -9.47
CA TRP A 309 3.16 -5.57 -10.33
C TRP A 309 3.42 -4.34 -11.22
N ALA A 310 4.03 -3.28 -10.68
CA ALA A 310 4.37 -2.08 -11.45
C ALA A 310 5.35 -2.34 -12.61
N GLY A 311 6.24 -3.34 -12.47
CA GLY A 311 7.20 -3.76 -13.49
C GLY A 311 6.79 -4.99 -14.30
N ILE A 312 5.54 -5.48 -14.17
CA ILE A 312 5.16 -6.81 -14.71
C ILE A 312 5.30 -6.91 -16.23
N GLY A 313 5.10 -5.81 -16.96
CA GLY A 313 5.31 -5.77 -18.41
C GLY A 313 6.75 -6.11 -18.81
N LEU A 314 7.73 -5.58 -18.09
CA LEU A 314 9.14 -5.89 -18.29
C LEU A 314 9.48 -7.30 -17.79
N ALA A 315 9.00 -7.68 -16.60
CA ALA A 315 9.37 -8.94 -15.96
C ALA A 315 8.80 -10.19 -16.67
N ALA A 316 7.59 -10.09 -17.23
CA ALA A 316 6.91 -11.19 -17.89
C ALA A 316 6.86 -11.06 -19.43
N GLY A 317 7.41 -9.97 -20.00
CA GLY A 317 7.41 -9.73 -21.44
C GLY A 317 6.01 -9.50 -22.01
N LEU A 318 5.14 -8.82 -21.24
CA LEU A 318 3.75 -8.53 -21.63
C LEU A 318 3.68 -7.19 -22.36
N GLU A 319 2.83 -7.11 -23.38
CA GLU A 319 2.79 -5.95 -24.28
C GLU A 319 1.42 -5.26 -24.38
N LYS A 320 0.31 -5.97 -24.15
CA LYS A 320 -1.02 -5.36 -24.32
C LYS A 320 -1.36 -4.52 -23.11
N ASP A 321 -2.04 -3.39 -23.34
CA ASP A 321 -2.35 -2.43 -22.27
C ASP A 321 -3.16 -3.03 -21.10
N THR A 322 -4.03 -4.01 -21.37
CA THR A 322 -4.84 -4.71 -20.36
C THR A 322 -4.17 -5.94 -19.75
N ASP A 323 -3.02 -6.39 -20.29
CA ASP A 323 -2.26 -7.51 -19.72
C ASP A 323 -1.74 -7.14 -18.32
N GLY A 324 -1.42 -8.15 -17.51
CA GLY A 324 -0.96 -7.94 -16.14
C GLY A 324 -1.99 -7.17 -15.31
N LEU A 325 -3.28 -7.39 -15.56
CA LEU A 325 -4.40 -6.74 -14.88
C LEU A 325 -4.35 -5.20 -15.00
N GLY A 326 -4.02 -4.69 -16.18
CA GLY A 326 -3.99 -3.26 -16.53
C GLY A 326 -2.70 -2.53 -16.17
N ALA A 327 -1.80 -3.14 -15.41
CA ALA A 327 -0.52 -2.51 -15.03
C ALA A 327 0.43 -2.34 -16.22
N VAL A 328 0.38 -3.23 -17.21
CA VAL A 328 1.26 -3.15 -18.39
C VAL A 328 1.03 -1.85 -19.15
N GLY A 329 -0.23 -1.49 -19.42
CA GLY A 329 -0.59 -0.22 -20.05
C GLY A 329 -0.29 0.99 -19.16
N GLY A 330 -0.57 0.89 -17.86
CA GLY A 330 -0.32 1.97 -16.89
C GLY A 330 1.15 2.37 -16.79
N TYR A 331 2.07 1.39 -16.81
CA TYR A 331 3.51 1.61 -16.68
C TYR A 331 4.28 1.43 -17.99
N LYS A 332 3.62 1.52 -19.15
CA LYS A 332 4.25 1.28 -20.47
C LYS A 332 5.50 2.12 -20.77
N GLU A 333 5.58 3.33 -20.19
CA GLU A 333 6.75 4.21 -20.35
C GLU A 333 7.98 3.73 -19.56
N LEU A 334 7.80 2.85 -18.56
CA LEU A 334 8.87 2.46 -17.63
C LEU A 334 10.06 1.80 -18.34
N LYS A 335 9.80 1.06 -19.42
CA LYS A 335 10.84 0.43 -20.26
C LYS A 335 11.83 1.42 -20.87
N ASN A 336 11.45 2.70 -20.99
CA ASN A 336 12.35 3.73 -21.51
C ASN A 336 13.37 4.22 -20.46
N TYR A 337 13.25 3.80 -19.20
CA TYR A 337 14.05 4.31 -18.08
C TYR A 337 14.84 3.23 -17.33
N THR A 338 14.40 1.97 -17.41
CA THR A 338 15.04 0.86 -16.71
C THR A 338 14.83 -0.45 -17.46
N GLU A 339 15.77 -1.37 -17.25
CA GLU A 339 15.71 -2.77 -17.68
C GLU A 339 15.65 -3.68 -16.45
N LEU A 340 15.43 -4.98 -16.65
CA LEU A 340 15.54 -6.00 -15.60
C LEU A 340 16.93 -5.97 -14.92
N GLY A 341 16.99 -6.46 -13.68
CA GLY A 341 18.24 -6.48 -12.91
C GLY A 341 18.17 -7.38 -11.69
N GLY A 342 19.26 -7.39 -10.91
CA GLY A 342 19.42 -8.21 -9.71
C GLY A 342 20.68 -7.84 -8.95
N VAL A 343 20.82 -6.56 -8.59
CA VAL A 343 22.05 -6.00 -8.00
C VAL A 343 21.77 -5.35 -6.66
N LEU A 344 22.52 -5.75 -5.63
CA LEU A 344 22.63 -5.00 -4.37
C LEU A 344 23.67 -3.89 -4.53
N THR A 345 23.24 -2.64 -4.36
CA THR A 345 24.16 -1.50 -4.31
C THR A 345 24.34 -1.06 -2.86
N VAL A 346 25.58 -0.87 -2.43
CA VAL A 346 25.95 -0.47 -1.06
C VAL A 346 26.68 0.87 -1.09
N PHE A 347 26.30 1.77 -0.20
CA PHE A 347 26.77 3.14 -0.09
C PHE A 347 27.36 3.39 1.30
N SER A 348 28.42 4.19 1.36
CA SER A 348 28.97 4.74 2.60
C SER A 348 29.63 6.08 2.33
N LEU A 349 29.86 6.89 3.37
CA LEU A 349 30.76 8.03 3.26
C LEU A 349 32.20 7.55 2.94
N PRO A 350 33.08 8.37 2.33
CA PRO A 350 34.48 8.01 2.08
C PRO A 350 35.24 7.52 3.31
#